data_AF-A0A842KMF1-F1
#
_entry.id   AF-A0A842KMF1-F1
#
_cell.length_a   1.000
_cell.length_b   1.000
_cell.length_c   1.000
_cell.angle_alpha   90.00
_cell.angle_beta   90.00
_cell.angle_gamma   90.00
#
_symmetry.space_group_name_H-M   'P 1'
#
loop_
_entity.id
_entity.type
_entity.pdbx_description
1 polymer ?
#
loop_
_entity_poly.entity_id
_entity_poly.type
_entity_poly.pdbx_seq_one_letter_code
_entity_poly.pdbx_strand_id
1 'polypeptide(L)' 'MALALVLINSVSAAQVSYDEVSNASKVIADQASKTGKIPSQVTVNSKNVTLDDYLYAATTTTINLNSNQKKSV' A
#
# COMPACT_ATOMS: atom_id res chain seq x y z
N MET A 1 38.21 -11.63 18.57
CA MET A 1 36.96 -10.93 18.19
C MET A 1 36.25 -11.78 17.15
N ALA A 2 35.04 -12.26 17.44
CA ALA A 2 34.23 -12.98 16.46
C ALA A 2 33.39 -11.97 15.68
N LEU A 3 33.48 -12.00 14.36
CA LEU A 3 32.69 -11.16 13.46
C LEU A 3 31.34 -11.85 13.24
N ALA A 4 30.26 -11.33 13.83
CA ALA A 4 28.91 -11.82 13.60
C ALA A 4 28.39 -11.27 12.27
N LEU A 5 28.12 -12.16 11.31
CA LEU A 5 27.50 -11.84 10.04
C LEU A 5 25.99 -11.69 10.23
N VAL A 6 25.50 -10.45 10.31
CA VAL A 6 24.06 -10.16 10.36
C VAL A 6 23.51 -10.23 8.93
N LEU A 7 22.71 -11.27 8.65
CA LEU A 7 21.90 -11.36 7.44
C LEU A 7 20.83 -10.27 7.49
N ILE A 8 21.14 -9.12 6.88
CA ILE A 8 20.16 -8.06 6.65
C ILE A 8 19.21 -8.57 5.56
N ASN A 9 18.11 -9.23 5.99
CA ASN A 9 16.98 -9.45 5.09
C ASN A 9 16.44 -8.06 4.75
N SER A 10 16.78 -7.55 3.57
CA SER A 10 16.15 -6.35 3.02
C SER A 10 14.67 -6.69 2.85
N VAL A 11 13.85 -6.29 3.82
CA VAL A 11 12.41 -6.18 3.61
C VAL A 11 12.25 -5.13 2.52
N SER A 12 12.04 -5.58 1.29
CA SER A 12 11.65 -4.68 0.23
C SER A 12 10.29 -4.15 0.67
N ALA A 13 10.23 -2.87 1.08
CA ALA A 13 8.96 -2.18 1.25
C ALA A 13 8.18 -2.42 -0.04
N ALA A 14 7.06 -3.12 0.07
CA ALA A 14 6.28 -3.50 -1.09
C ALA A 14 5.77 -2.21 -1.70
N GLN A 15 6.43 -1.75 -2.76
CA GLN A 15 6.01 -0.52 -3.41
C GLN A 15 4.58 -0.70 -3.92
N VAL A 16 3.71 0.25 -3.62
CA VAL A 16 2.33 0.28 -4.06
C VAL A 16 2.27 1.17 -5.30
N SER A 17 1.92 0.57 -6.44
CA SER A 17 1.68 1.31 -7.69
C SER A 17 0.37 2.13 -7.61
N TYR A 18 0.23 3.14 -8.47
CA TYR A 18 -1.07 3.81 -8.72
C TYR A 18 -2.20 2.80 -8.99
N ASP A 19 -1.93 1.76 -9.78
CA ASP A 19 -2.93 0.73 -10.08
C ASP A 19 -3.32 -0.07 -8.84
N GLU A 20 -2.37 -0.30 -7.94
CA GLU A 20 -2.63 -0.99 -6.68
C GLU A 20 -3.42 -0.10 -5.71
N VAL A 21 -3.13 1.21 -5.65
CA VAL A 21 -3.95 2.19 -4.91
C VAL A 21 -5.37 2.26 -5.46
N SER A 22 -5.52 2.33 -6.78
CA SER A 22 -6.82 2.36 -7.44
C SER A 22 -7.61 1.08 -7.17
N ASN A 23 -6.97 -0.08 -7.27
CA ASN A 23 -7.63 -1.35 -6.99
C ASN A 23 -8.00 -1.50 -5.50
N ALA A 24 -7.11 -1.09 -4.59
CA ALA A 24 -7.40 -1.04 -3.16
C ALA A 24 -8.63 -0.19 -2.86
N SER A 25 -8.74 1.00 -3.47
CA SER A 25 -9.89 1.88 -3.29
C SER A 25 -11.22 1.22 -3.70
N LYS A 26 -11.22 0.46 -4.81
CA LYS A 26 -12.40 -0.28 -5.28
C LYS A 26 -12.79 -1.41 -4.34
N VAL A 27 -11.82 -2.16 -3.83
CA VAL A 27 -12.06 -3.24 -2.87
C VAL A 27 -12.58 -2.69 -1.54
N ILE A 28 -11.98 -1.60 -1.03
CA ILE A 28 -12.44 -0.93 0.20
C ILE A 28 -13.89 -0.46 0.04
N ALA A 29 -14.22 0.19 -1.08
CA ALA A 29 -15.57 0.65 -1.36
C ALA A 29 -16.58 -0.50 -1.44
N ASP A 30 -16.26 -1.58 -2.16
CA ASP A 30 -17.11 -2.77 -2.27
C ASP A 30 -17.38 -3.42 -0.90
N GLN A 31 -16.33 -3.61 -0.09
CA GLN A 31 -16.46 -4.17 1.25
C GLN A 31 -17.29 -3.27 2.17
N ALA A 32 -17.07 -1.96 2.11
CA ALA A 32 -17.83 -0.99 2.90
C ALA A 32 -19.32 -0.99 2.51
N SER A 33 -19.63 -1.07 1.21
CA SER A 33 -21.01 -1.16 0.73
C SER A 33 -21.71 -2.46 1.16
N LYS A 34 -20.99 -3.59 1.21
CA LYS A 34 -21.54 -4.90 1.59
C LYS A 34 -21.72 -5.08 3.10
N THR A 35 -20.78 -4.55 3.88
CA THR A 35 -20.70 -4.83 5.32
C THR A 35 -21.15 -3.65 6.18
N GLY A 36 -21.30 -2.46 5.61
CA GLY A 36 -21.55 -1.21 6.33
C GLY A 36 -20.36 -0.71 7.15
N LYS A 37 -19.16 -1.28 6.96
CA LYS A 37 -17.95 -0.95 7.72
C LYS A 37 -16.75 -0.79 6.80
N ILE A 38 -15.89 0.18 7.11
CA ILE A 38 -14.58 0.29 6.45
C ILE A 38 -13.70 -0.87 6.94
N PRO A 39 -13.11 -1.68 6.05
CA PRO A 39 -12.19 -2.76 6.46
C PRO A 39 -10.90 -2.20 7.04
N SER A 40 -10.32 -2.87 8.05
CA SER A 40 -9.03 -2.51 8.63
C SER A 40 -7.84 -2.82 7.72
N GLN A 41 -8.01 -3.75 6.78
CA GLN A 41 -7.05 -4.09 5.73
C GLN A 41 -7.76 -4.69 4.53
N VAL A 42 -7.13 -4.61 3.36
CA VAL A 42 -7.56 -5.29 2.14
C VAL A 42 -6.40 -6.04 1.50
N THR A 43 -6.69 -7.11 0.78
CA THR A 43 -5.69 -7.83 -0.01
C THR A 43 -5.79 -7.38 -1.46
N VAL A 44 -4.70 -6.85 -2.00
CA VAL A 44 -4.60 -6.38 -3.39
C VAL A 44 -3.33 -6.94 -4.00
N ASN A 45 -3.46 -7.63 -5.13
CA ASN A 45 -2.32 -8.23 -5.83
C ASN A 45 -1.46 -9.13 -4.92
N SER A 46 -2.11 -9.94 -4.07
CA SER A 46 -1.47 -10.80 -3.05
C SER A 46 -0.69 -10.05 -1.95
N LYS A 47 -0.81 -8.72 -1.87
CA LYS A 47 -0.27 -7.89 -0.78
C LYS A 47 -1.39 -7.54 0.19
N ASN A 48 -1.14 -7.67 1.49
CA ASN A 48 -2.02 -7.11 2.51
C ASN A 48 -1.68 -5.63 2.70
N VAL A 49 -2.67 -4.77 2.48
CA VAL A 49 -2.57 -3.32 2.62
C VAL A 49 -3.47 -2.93 3.79
N THR A 50 -2.88 -2.38 4.85
CA THR A 50 -3.67 -1.83 5.96
C THR A 50 -4.38 -0.56 5.52
N LEU A 51 -5.43 -0.15 6.25
CA LEU A 51 -6.11 1.12 5.93
C LEU A 51 -5.16 2.31 6.05
N ASP A 52 -4.26 2.30 7.04
CA ASP A 52 -3.26 3.37 7.24
C ASP A 52 -2.25 3.41 6.07
N ASP A 53 -1.75 2.23 5.64
CA ASP A 53 -0.86 2.13 4.47
C ASP A 53 -1.56 2.61 3.20
N TYR A 54 -2.84 2.27 3.04
CA TYR A 54 -3.65 2.75 1.91
C TYR A 54 -3.81 4.27 1.92
N LEU A 55 -4.12 4.88 3.08
CA LEU A 55 -4.26 6.33 3.19
C LEU A 55 -2.94 7.04 2.85
N TYR A 56 -1.83 6.54 3.41
CA TYR A 56 -0.50 7.06 3.09
C TYR A 56 -0.20 6.95 1.59
N ALA A 57 -0.47 5.79 1.00
CA ALA A 57 -0.21 5.53 -0.41
C ALA A 57 -1.08 6.38 -1.33
N ALA A 58 -2.37 6.55 -1.00
CA ALA A 58 -3.32 7.37 -1.75
C ALA A 58 -2.94 8.85 -1.72
N THR A 59 -2.58 9.38 -0.55
CA THR A 59 -2.12 10.77 -0.42
C THR A 59 -0.83 11.00 -1.18
N THR A 60 0.16 10.13 -1.02
CA THR A 60 1.46 10.25 -1.71
C THR A 60 1.30 10.13 -3.22
N THR A 61 0.47 9.20 -3.69
CA THR A 61 0.14 9.05 -5.11
C THR A 61 -0.51 10.33 -5.67
N THR A 62 -1.43 10.95 -4.92
CA THR A 62 -2.06 12.22 -5.32
C THR A 62 -1.05 13.35 -5.45
N ILE A 63 -0.13 13.50 -4.47
CA ILE A 63 0.94 14.51 -4.50
C ILE A 63 1.87 14.29 -5.69
N ASN A 64 2.26 13.04 -5.93
CA ASN A 64 3.12 12.64 -7.04
C ASN A 64 2.47 12.99 -8.39
N LEU A 65 1.19 12.65 -8.58
CA LEU A 65 0.44 12.99 -9.79
C LEU A 65 0.32 14.51 -10.00
N ASN A 66 0.04 15.28 -8.94
CA ASN A 66 -0.01 16.74 -9.01
C ASN A 66 1.35 17.34 -9.40
N SER A 67 2.44 16.70 -8.97
CA SER A 67 3.81 17.08 -9.33
C SER A 67 4.26 16.56 -10.71
N ASN A 68 3.35 16.00 -11.52
CA ASN A 68 3.63 15.33 -12.81
C ASN A 68 4.64 14.15 -12.70
N GLN A 69 4.76 13.55 -11.51
CA GLN A 69 5.60 12.38 -11.26
C GLN A 69 4.72 11.14 -11.08
N LYS A 70 4.72 10.19 -12.02
CA LYS A 70 4.07 8.88 -11.82
C LYS A 70 5.03 7.94 -11.10
N LYS A 71 5.19 8.13 -9.79
CA LYS A 71 6.06 7.30 -8.93
C LYS A 71 5.21 6.38 -8.05
N SER A 72 5.59 5.10 -8.01
CA SER A 72 5.11 4.13 -7.01
C SER A 72 5.62 4.54 -5.63
N VAL A 73 4.83 4.25 -4.61
CA VAL A 73 5.12 4.61 -3.20
C VAL A 73 5.70 3.44 -2.45
#